data_AF-A0A8S2YUW1-F1
#
_entry.id   AF-A0A8S2YUW1-F1
#
_cell.length_a   1.000
_cell.length_b   1.000
_cell.length_c   1.000
_cell.angle_alpha   90.00
_cell.angle_beta   90.00
_cell.angle_gamma   90.00
#
_symmetry.space_group_name_H-M   'P 1'
#
loop_
_entity.id
_entity.type
_entity.pdbx_description
1 polymer ?
#
loop_
_entity_poly.entity_id
_entity_poly.type
_entity_poly.pdbx_seq_one_letter_code
_entity_poly.pdbx_strand_id
1 'polypeptide(L)'
;MAALGDEKYLVRSPAAEALGKMGGNASTPDVITGLLVALGDENCDVRRAAAEGLRQIGGSGATPDVIKRLSATLDDGNACVRQSAAR
;
A
#
# COMPACT_ATOMS: atom_id res chain seq x y z
N MET A 1 -3.94 -12.77 -2.84
CA MET A 1 -3.55 -11.64 -3.71
C MET A 1 -4.60 -11.23 -4.73
N ALA A 2 -5.46 -12.13 -5.21
CA ALA A 2 -6.47 -11.82 -6.24
C ALA A 2 -7.32 -10.56 -5.96
N ALA A 3 -7.63 -10.28 -4.69
CA ALA A 3 -8.45 -9.11 -4.33
C ALA A 3 -7.78 -7.75 -4.56
N LEU A 4 -6.44 -7.67 -4.54
CA LEU A 4 -5.72 -6.42 -4.86
C LEU A 4 -5.68 -6.13 -6.36
N GLY A 5 -5.95 -7.14 -7.20
CA GLY A 5 -6.03 -7.01 -8.66
C GLY A 5 -7.46 -7.14 -9.20
N ASP A 6 -8.47 -7.03 -8.34
CA ASP A 6 -9.88 -7.11 -8.74
C ASP A 6 -10.26 -5.93 -9.65
N GLU A 7 -11.14 -6.12 -10.62
CA GLU A 7 -11.58 -5.06 -11.53
C GLU A 7 -12.24 -3.88 -10.79
N LYS A 8 -12.90 -4.15 -9.66
CA LYS A 8 -13.63 -3.15 -8.88
C LYS A 8 -12.73 -2.57 -7.80
N TYR A 9 -12.51 -1.25 -7.85
CA TYR A 9 -11.80 -0.53 -6.79
C TYR A 9 -12.45 -0.71 -5.41
N LEU A 10 -13.77 -0.94 -5.37
CA LEU A 10 -14.55 -1.27 -4.16
C LEU A 10 -14.13 -2.59 -3.50
N VAL A 11 -13.42 -3.46 -4.21
CA VAL A 11 -12.82 -4.70 -3.68
C VAL A 11 -11.34 -4.48 -3.37
N ARG A 12 -10.61 -3.80 -4.27
CA ARG A 12 -9.17 -3.52 -4.11
C ARG A 12 -8.85 -2.68 -2.87
N SER A 13 -9.60 -1.60 -2.63
CA SER A 13 -9.34 -0.68 -1.51
C SER A 13 -9.53 -1.36 -0.15
N PRO A 14 -10.66 -2.05 0.13
CA PRO A 14 -10.82 -2.79 1.38
C PRO A 14 -9.79 -3.92 1.54
N ALA A 15 -9.37 -4.56 0.44
CA ALA A 15 -8.33 -5.57 0.50
C ALA A 15 -6.99 -4.98 0.97
N ALA A 16 -6.57 -3.84 0.40
CA ALA A 16 -5.36 -3.14 0.83
C ALA A 16 -5.45 -2.69 2.30
N GLU A 17 -6.59 -2.16 2.72
CA GLU A 17 -6.82 -1.73 4.10
C GLU A 17 -6.79 -2.92 5.08
N ALA A 18 -7.43 -4.04 4.75
CA ALA A 18 -7.44 -5.24 5.58
C ALA A 18 -6.02 -5.82 5.76
N LEU A 19 -5.23 -5.85 4.68
CA LEU A 19 -3.82 -6.24 4.73
C LEU A 19 -3.02 -5.32 5.67
N GLY A 20 -3.24 -4.01 5.58
CA GLY A 20 -2.67 -3.04 6.50
C GLY A 20 -3.00 -3.31 7.96
N LYS A 21 -4.29 -3.50 8.27
CA LYS A 21 -4.78 -3.72 9.63
C LYS A 21 -4.27 -5.01 10.27
N MET A 22 -3.89 -6.00 9.47
CA MET A 22 -3.19 -7.19 9.98
C MET A 22 -1.78 -6.87 10.50
N GLY A 23 -1.22 -5.72 10.11
CA GLY A 23 0.06 -5.21 10.61
C GLY A 23 1.22 -6.15 10.33
N GLY A 24 2.16 -6.25 11.28
CA GLY A 24 3.35 -7.08 11.15
C GLY A 24 3.08 -8.57 10.84
N ASN A 25 1.90 -9.09 11.20
CA ASN A 25 1.52 -10.48 10.89
C ASN A 25 1.30 -10.71 9.40
N ALA A 26 1.04 -9.66 8.63
CA ALA A 26 0.90 -9.69 7.18
C ALA A 26 2.16 -9.21 6.45
N SER A 27 3.30 -9.03 7.13
CA SER A 27 4.60 -8.65 6.54
C SER A 27 5.24 -9.78 5.71
N THR A 28 4.48 -10.41 4.82
CA THR A 28 5.04 -11.35 3.85
C THR A 28 5.53 -10.57 2.61
N PRO A 29 6.59 -11.04 1.91
CA PRO A 29 7.07 -10.42 0.68
C PRO A 29 5.96 -10.26 -0.37
N ASP A 30 5.07 -11.22 -0.37
CA ASP A 30 3.88 -11.31 -1.19
C ASP A 30 2.89 -10.16 -0.93
N VAL A 31 2.49 -9.95 0.32
CA VAL A 31 1.59 -8.85 0.69
C VAL A 31 2.23 -7.51 0.41
N ILE A 32 3.51 -7.36 0.74
CA ILE A 32 4.28 -6.15 0.45
C ILE A 32 4.27 -5.88 -1.05
N THR A 33 4.56 -6.87 -1.89
CA THR A 33 4.55 -6.73 -3.35
C THR A 33 3.16 -6.34 -3.87
N GLY A 34 2.10 -6.96 -3.35
CA GLY A 34 0.74 -6.62 -3.72
C GLY A 34 0.37 -5.17 -3.38
N LEU A 35 0.69 -4.70 -2.18
CA LEU A 35 0.44 -3.32 -1.78
C LEU A 35 1.30 -2.34 -2.58
N LEU A 36 2.54 -2.71 -2.93
CA LEU A 36 3.39 -1.91 -3.81
C LEU A 36 2.81 -1.75 -5.22
N VAL A 37 2.16 -2.78 -5.76
CA VAL A 37 1.43 -2.66 -7.03
C VAL A 37 0.21 -1.76 -6.86
N ALA A 38 -0.53 -1.90 -5.77
CA ALA A 38 -1.72 -1.09 -5.47
C ALA A 38 -1.41 0.41 -5.24
N LEU A 39 -0.16 0.78 -4.96
CA LEU A 39 0.28 2.18 -4.97
C LEU A 39 0.23 2.82 -6.36
N GLY A 40 0.32 2.03 -7.43
CA GLY A 40 0.18 2.49 -8.83
C GLY A 40 -1.24 2.37 -9.39
N ASP A 41 -2.23 2.05 -8.55
CA ASP A 41 -3.61 1.86 -8.98
C ASP A 41 -4.22 3.14 -9.57
N GLU A 42 -5.13 3.04 -10.54
CA GLU A 42 -5.82 4.21 -11.12
C GLU A 42 -6.70 4.95 -10.09
N ASN A 43 -7.22 4.24 -9.09
CA ASN A 43 -8.15 4.76 -8.11
C ASN A 43 -7.42 5.30 -6.86
N CYS A 44 -7.74 6.53 -6.45
CA CYS A 44 -7.08 7.19 -5.33
C CYS A 44 -7.32 6.53 -3.97
N ASP A 45 -8.48 5.91 -3.74
CA ASP A 45 -8.77 5.21 -2.50
C ASP A 45 -7.92 3.94 -2.36
N VAL A 46 -7.73 3.22 -3.45
CA VAL A 46 -6.87 2.04 -3.49
C VAL A 46 -5.42 2.43 -3.19
N ARG A 47 -4.90 3.48 -3.82
CA ARG A 47 -3.54 3.97 -3.57
C ARG A 47 -3.35 4.43 -2.12
N ARG A 48 -4.33 5.16 -1.56
CA ARG A 48 -4.32 5.60 -0.16
C ARG A 48 -4.31 4.40 0.79
N ALA A 49 -5.18 3.42 0.58
CA ALA A 49 -5.24 2.20 1.39
C ALA A 49 -3.95 1.39 1.30
N ALA A 50 -3.31 1.36 0.14
CA ALA A 50 -2.02 0.69 -0.05
C ALA A 50 -0.88 1.36 0.73
N ALA A 51 -0.78 2.69 0.66
CA ALA A 51 0.21 3.46 1.44
C ALA A 51 0.01 3.30 2.95
N GLU A 52 -1.25 3.41 3.40
CA GLU A 52 -1.66 3.17 4.78
C GLU A 52 -1.25 1.75 5.23
N GLY A 53 -1.54 0.74 4.42
CA GLY A 53 -1.22 -0.63 4.74
C GLY A 53 0.27 -0.91 4.81
N LEU A 54 1.06 -0.37 3.88
CA LEU A 54 2.52 -0.47 3.92
C LEU A 54 3.13 0.17 5.17
N ARG A 55 2.59 1.31 5.64
CA ARG A 55 3.01 1.92 6.91
C ARG A 55 2.67 1.04 8.11
N GLN A 56 1.45 0.49 8.16
CA GLN A 56 1.00 -0.36 9.28
C GLN A 56 1.80 -1.67 9.36
N ILE A 57 2.15 -2.26 8.21
CA ILE A 57 3.04 -3.42 8.09
C ILE A 57 4.49 -3.05 8.43
N GLY A 58 4.93 -1.86 8.01
CA GLY A 58 6.28 -1.33 8.22
C GLY A 58 6.62 -1.02 9.68
N GLY A 59 5.63 -0.79 10.55
CA GLY A 59 5.84 -0.50 11.97
C GLY A 59 6.59 -1.60 12.75
N SER A 60 6.69 -2.83 12.22
CA SER A 60 7.47 -3.92 12.83
C SER A 60 8.38 -4.67 11.84
N GLY A 61 8.40 -4.26 10.57
CA GLY A 61 9.10 -4.98 9.49
C GLY A 61 9.46 -4.13 8.28
N ALA A 62 9.58 -2.80 8.43
CA ALA A 62 10.02 -1.91 7.35
C ALA A 62 11.45 -2.26 6.92
N THR A 63 11.55 -3.07 5.87
CA THR A 63 12.82 -3.32 5.21
C THR A 63 13.22 -2.06 4.41
N PRO A 64 14.52 -1.87 4.13
CA PRO A 64 15.00 -0.78 3.28
C PRO A 64 14.28 -0.70 1.92
N ASP A 65 13.84 -1.84 1.37
CA ASP A 65 13.06 -1.90 0.13
C ASP A 65 11.67 -1.28 0.23
N VAL A 66 10.97 -1.49 1.36
CA VAL A 66 9.66 -0.87 1.62
C VAL A 66 9.82 0.64 1.76
N ILE A 67 10.85 1.10 2.48
CA ILE A 67 11.16 2.53 2.67
C ILE A 67 11.51 3.18 1.33
N LYS A 68 12.33 2.53 0.50
CA LYS A 68 12.73 3.04 -0.82
C LYS A 68 11.53 3.22 -1.74
N ARG A 69 10.60 2.25 -1.76
CA ARG A 69 9.41 2.33 -2.62
C ARG A 69 8.35 3.30 -2.08
N LEU A 70 8.18 3.42 -0.77
CA LEU A 70 7.37 4.50 -0.17
C LEU A 70 7.97 5.88 -0.49
N SER A 71 9.30 6.01 -0.49
CA SER A 71 9.96 7.25 -0.89
C SER A 71 9.70 7.59 -2.36
N ALA A 72 9.68 6.59 -3.25
CA ALA A 72 9.33 6.80 -4.66
C ALA A 72 7.88 7.28 -4.85
N THR A 73 6.95 6.93 -3.94
CA THR A 73 5.58 7.46 -3.98
C THR A 73 5.44 8.91 -3.49
N LEU A 74 6.49 9.49 -2.90
CA LEU A 74 6.52 10.94 -2.61
C LEU A 74 6.63 11.77 -3.88
N ASP A 75 7.15 11.19 -4.97
CA ASP A 75 7.23 11.81 -6.29
C ASP A 75 5.97 11.56 -7.14
N ASP A 76 4.94 10.93 -6.57
CA ASP A 76 3.69 10.64 -7.29
C ASP A 76 2.95 11.93 -7.66
N GLY A 77 2.46 12.00 -8.91
CA GLY A 77 1.74 13.16 -9.43
C GLY A 77 0.45 13.47 -8.64
N ASN A 78 -0.10 12.49 -7.93
CA ASN A 78 -1.31 12.63 -7.14
C ASN A 78 -1.04 13.08 -5.70
N ALA A 79 -1.57 14.23 -5.32
CA ALA A 79 -1.33 14.86 -4.01
C ALA A 79 -1.77 14.00 -2.81
N CYS A 80 -2.81 13.17 -2.96
CA CYS A 80 -3.27 12.28 -1.89
C CYS A 80 -2.24 11.18 -1.60
N VAL A 81 -1.57 10.66 -2.63
CA VAL A 81 -0.55 9.61 -2.51
C VAL A 81 0.71 10.17 -1.84
N ARG A 82 1.14 11.37 -2.26
CA ARG A 82 2.26 12.07 -1.62
C ARG A 82 2.04 12.31 -0.13
N GLN A 83 0.83 12.75 0.23
CA GLN A 83 0.51 13.05 1.62
C GLN A 83 0.47 11.79 2.51
N SER A 84 0.06 10.64 1.96
CA SER A 84 0.07 9.37 2.68
C SER A 84 1.46 8.76 2.87
N ALA A 85 2.42 9.09 2.00
CA ALA A 85 3.81 8.64 2.11
C ALA A 85 4.71 9.53 3.00
N ALA A 86 4.30 10.78 3.28
CA ALA A 86 5.12 11.78 3.98
C ALA A 86 4.94 11.84 5.51
N ARG A 87 4.16 10.94 6.11
CA ARG A 87 3.86 10.90 7.56
C ARG A 87 4.20 9.55 8.16
#